data_AF-A0AA42GQE2-F1
#
_entry.id   AF-A0AA42GQE2-F1
#
_cell.length_a   1.000
_cell.length_b   1.000
_cell.length_c   1.000
_cell.angle_alpha   90.00
_cell.angle_beta   90.00
_cell.angle_gamma   90.00
#
_symmetry.space_group_name_H-M   'P 1'
#
loop_
_entity.id
_entity.type
_entity.pdbx_description
1 polymer ?
#
loop_
_entity_poly.entity_id
_entity_poly.type
_entity_poly.pdbx_seq_one_letter_code
_entity_poly.pdbx_strand_id
1 'polypeptide(L)'
;MKRRTALLLGLIVLLAAGAGGYAWLKAPYAHATAAGVAREFLTLLQEGQLEQAYELTLKRQSLVGRDLADFQPFAARQLCSAEHLPLVGEPHPPQSNGNRLRRWLSGHEVEMPSVSLRFEKSSCLVTVELRRDGERRWRVFYFQSRAG
;
A
#
# COMPACT_ATOMS: atom_id res chain seq x y z
N MET A 1 29.22 -27.55 35.16
CA MET A 1 29.23 -27.07 33.75
C MET A 1 27.83 -26.99 33.15
N LYS A 2 27.01 -28.05 33.18
CA LYS A 2 25.65 -28.09 32.55
C LYS A 2 24.70 -26.91 32.86
N ARG A 3 24.62 -26.44 34.12
CA ARG A 3 23.74 -25.30 34.51
C ARG A 3 24.16 -23.95 33.93
N ARG A 4 25.48 -23.67 33.89
CA ARG A 4 26.00 -22.41 33.33
C ARG A 4 25.79 -22.35 31.82
N THR A 5 26.00 -23.47 31.14
CA THR A 5 25.73 -23.59 29.71
C THR A 5 24.24 -23.44 29.39
N ALA A 6 23.35 -24.04 30.20
CA ALA A 6 21.90 -23.88 30.04
C ALA A 6 21.43 -22.44 30.25
N LEU A 7 21.97 -21.74 31.27
CA LEU A 7 21.68 -20.33 31.51
C LEU A 7 22.16 -19.43 30.36
N LEU A 8 23.38 -19.67 29.86
CA LEU A 8 23.93 -18.93 28.71
C LEU A 8 23.09 -19.16 27.44
N LEU A 9 22.72 -20.40 27.14
CA LEU A 9 21.85 -20.71 26.00
C LEU A 9 20.48 -20.05 26.14
N GLY A 10 19.89 -20.08 27.34
CA GLY A 10 18.64 -19.39 27.62
C GLY A 10 18.72 -17.88 27.39
N LEU A 11 19.81 -17.24 27.84
CA LEU A 11 20.04 -15.82 27.63
C LEU A 11 20.21 -15.48 26.15
N ILE A 12 20.96 -16.29 25.39
CA ILE A 12 21.16 -16.09 23.95
C ILE A 12 19.83 -16.19 23.20
N VAL A 13 18.99 -17.19 23.51
CA VAL A 13 17.66 -17.34 22.90
C VAL A 13 16.79 -16.11 23.20
N LEU A 14 16.82 -15.62 24.44
CA LEU A 14 16.04 -14.44 24.83
C LEU A 14 16.49 -13.17 24.09
N LEU A 15 17.81 -12.97 23.96
CA LEU A 15 18.37 -11.85 23.20
C LEU A 15 18.04 -11.94 21.71
N ALA A 16 18.15 -13.13 21.11
CA ALA A 16 17.81 -13.35 19.71
C ALA A 16 16.31 -13.09 19.45
N ALA A 17 15.44 -13.57 20.33
CA ALA A 17 13.99 -13.32 20.24
C ALA A 17 13.67 -11.81 20.40
N GLY A 18 14.32 -11.13 21.35
CA GLY A 18 14.17 -9.69 21.54
C GLY A 18 14.62 -8.88 20.33
N ALA A 19 15.78 -9.19 19.76
CA ALA A 19 16.29 -8.54 18.57
C ALA A 19 15.40 -8.80 17.34
N GLY A 20 14.96 -10.04 17.13
CA GLY A 20 14.05 -10.40 16.05
C GLY A 20 12.70 -9.71 16.16
N GLY A 21 12.12 -9.66 17.37
CA GLY A 21 10.88 -8.93 17.63
C GLY A 21 11.03 -7.44 17.38
N TYR A 22 12.11 -6.82 17.84
CA TYR A 22 12.38 -5.41 17.59
C TYR A 22 12.54 -5.10 16.10
N ALA A 23 13.29 -5.95 15.37
CA ALA A 23 13.46 -5.82 13.92
C ALA A 23 12.11 -5.95 13.19
N TRP A 24 11.28 -6.93 13.56
CA TRP A 24 9.95 -7.11 12.98
C TRP A 24 9.04 -5.90 13.23
N LEU A 25 9.05 -5.33 14.44
CA LEU A 25 8.27 -4.13 14.77
C LEU A 25 8.66 -2.90 13.93
N LYS A 26 9.95 -2.80 13.56
CA LYS A 26 10.48 -1.72 12.73
C LYS A 26 10.32 -1.98 11.23
N ALA A 27 10.12 -3.23 10.82
CA ALA A 27 9.97 -3.59 9.42
C ALA A 27 8.77 -2.87 8.79
N PRO A 28 8.91 -2.35 7.56
CA PRO A 28 7.81 -1.76 6.80
C PRO A 28 6.68 -2.76 6.59
N TYR A 29 5.44 -2.29 6.64
CA TYR A 29 4.27 -3.09 6.32
C TYR A 29 3.86 -2.88 4.87
N ALA A 30 3.92 -3.96 4.07
CA ALA A 30 3.86 -3.88 2.62
C ALA A 30 2.44 -3.81 2.01
N HIS A 31 1.36 -3.77 2.80
CA HIS A 31 -0.03 -3.69 2.33
C HIS A 31 -0.32 -4.52 1.05
N ALA A 32 0.12 -5.79 1.02
CA ALA A 32 0.31 -6.54 -0.23
C ALA A 32 -0.93 -6.61 -1.14
N THR A 33 -2.14 -6.70 -0.57
CA THR A 33 -3.39 -6.74 -1.34
C THR A 33 -3.72 -5.39 -1.97
N ALA A 34 -3.59 -4.29 -1.22
CA ALA A 34 -3.79 -2.94 -1.76
C ALA A 34 -2.72 -2.60 -2.82
N ALA A 35 -1.47 -3.01 -2.60
CA ALA A 35 -0.39 -2.86 -3.58
C ALA A 35 -0.66 -3.66 -4.86
N GLY A 36 -1.26 -4.84 -4.75
CA GLY A 36 -1.73 -5.62 -5.90
C GLY A 36 -2.74 -4.85 -6.76
N VAL A 37 -3.81 -4.34 -6.13
CA VAL A 37 -4.87 -3.58 -6.83
C VAL A 37 -4.31 -2.30 -7.48
N ALA A 38 -3.46 -1.56 -6.77
CA ALA A 38 -2.87 -0.33 -7.31
C ALA A 38 -2.00 -0.60 -8.53
N ARG A 39 -1.17 -1.66 -8.48
CA ARG A 39 -0.33 -2.06 -9.61
C ARG A 39 -1.19 -2.48 -10.81
N GLU A 40 -2.19 -3.33 -10.60
CA GLU A 40 -3.10 -3.76 -11.65
C GLU A 40 -3.80 -2.56 -12.31
N PHE A 41 -4.31 -1.64 -11.49
CA PHE A 41 -4.92 -0.40 -11.97
C PHE A 41 -3.97 0.44 -12.84
N LEU A 42 -2.72 0.65 -12.39
CA LEU A 42 -1.73 1.42 -13.14
C LEU A 42 -1.33 0.72 -14.45
N THR A 43 -1.20 -0.60 -14.44
CA THR A 43 -0.94 -1.39 -15.65
C THR A 43 -2.07 -1.22 -16.66
N LEU A 44 -3.32 -1.36 -16.24
CA LEU A 44 -4.49 -1.17 -17.12
C LEU A 44 -4.54 0.26 -17.69
N LEU A 45 -4.21 1.27 -16.88
CA LEU A 45 -4.11 2.66 -17.36
C LEU A 45 -3.02 2.83 -18.43
N GLN A 46 -1.85 2.23 -18.23
CA GLN A 46 -0.73 2.28 -19.19
C GLN A 46 -1.06 1.53 -20.50
N GLU A 47 -1.80 0.44 -20.41
CA GLU A 47 -2.25 -0.35 -21.56
C GLU A 47 -3.46 0.26 -22.28
N GLY A 48 -4.00 1.39 -21.79
CA GLY A 48 -5.20 2.03 -22.36
C GLY A 48 -6.51 1.27 -22.09
N GLN A 49 -6.46 0.28 -21.19
CA GLN A 49 -7.59 -0.53 -20.74
C GLN A 49 -8.45 0.23 -19.71
N LEU A 50 -9.01 1.37 -20.13
CA LEU A 50 -9.68 2.33 -19.25
C LEU A 50 -10.97 1.77 -18.63
N GLU A 51 -11.69 0.90 -19.34
CA GLU A 51 -12.88 0.23 -18.81
C GLU A 51 -12.52 -0.71 -17.66
N GLN A 52 -11.53 -1.58 -17.86
CA GLN A 52 -11.06 -2.48 -16.81
C GLN A 52 -10.46 -1.69 -15.64
N ALA A 53 -9.69 -0.64 -15.91
CA ALA A 53 -9.15 0.23 -14.87
C ALA A 53 -10.27 0.88 -14.05
N TYR A 54 -11.33 1.34 -14.70
CA TYR A 54 -12.50 1.90 -14.02
C TYR A 54 -13.18 0.87 -13.12
N GLU A 55 -13.22 -0.42 -13.48
CA GLU A 55 -13.77 -1.49 -12.62
C GLU A 55 -13.02 -1.68 -11.30
N LEU A 56 -11.75 -1.27 -11.22
CA LEU A 56 -10.98 -1.32 -9.98
C LEU A 56 -11.23 -0.11 -9.06
N THR A 57 -11.99 0.87 -9.51
CA THR A 57 -12.33 2.09 -8.74
C THR A 57 -13.49 1.86 -7.77
N LEU A 58 -13.56 2.70 -6.74
CA LEU A 58 -14.66 2.72 -5.80
C LEU A 58 -15.87 3.43 -6.42
N LYS A 59 -16.67 2.71 -7.20
CA LYS A 59 -17.80 3.24 -7.99
C LYS A 59 -18.67 4.22 -7.20
N ARG A 60 -19.02 5.35 -7.84
CA ARG A 60 -19.86 6.45 -7.31
C ARG A 60 -19.32 7.20 -6.08
N GLN A 61 -18.33 6.65 -5.38
CA GLN A 61 -17.74 7.25 -4.18
C GLN A 61 -16.30 7.74 -4.43
N SER A 62 -15.66 7.28 -5.51
CA SER A 62 -14.32 7.69 -5.91
C SER A 62 -14.28 9.14 -6.40
N LEU A 63 -13.13 9.78 -6.21
CA LEU A 63 -12.85 11.13 -6.71
C LEU A 63 -12.33 11.17 -8.15
N VAL A 64 -12.44 10.05 -8.88
CA VAL A 64 -11.94 9.90 -10.26
C VAL A 64 -13.03 10.04 -11.32
N GLY A 65 -14.28 10.27 -10.93
CA GLY A 65 -15.45 10.34 -11.82
C GLY A 65 -16.60 9.47 -11.34
N ARG A 66 -17.84 9.80 -11.73
CA ARG A 66 -19.04 9.05 -11.33
C ARG A 66 -19.32 7.86 -12.22
N ASP A 67 -18.92 7.95 -13.48
CA ASP A 67 -19.06 6.93 -14.52
C ASP A 67 -17.79 6.87 -15.39
N LEU A 68 -17.79 6.01 -16.40
CA LEU A 68 -16.67 5.84 -17.32
C LEU A 68 -16.41 7.12 -18.14
N ALA A 69 -17.45 7.86 -18.51
CA ALA A 69 -17.33 9.07 -19.32
C ALA A 69 -16.65 10.21 -18.53
N ASP A 70 -16.91 10.30 -17.23
CA ASP A 70 -16.20 11.19 -16.30
C ASP A 70 -14.75 10.72 -16.06
N PHE A 71 -14.52 9.39 -16.00
CA PHE A 71 -13.23 8.79 -15.68
C PHE A 71 -12.18 8.95 -16.79
N GLN A 72 -12.54 8.75 -18.05
CA GLN A 72 -11.61 8.83 -19.18
C GLN A 72 -10.84 10.18 -19.25
N PRO A 73 -11.50 11.35 -19.23
CA PRO A 73 -10.79 12.63 -19.27
C PRO A 73 -10.02 12.90 -17.97
N PHE A 74 -10.46 12.35 -16.82
CA PHE A 74 -9.67 12.40 -15.60
C PHE A 74 -8.37 11.63 -15.76
N ALA A 75 -8.44 10.38 -16.21
CA ALA A 75 -7.28 9.53 -16.39
C ALA A 75 -6.30 10.11 -17.39
N ALA A 76 -6.78 10.62 -18.52
CA ALA A 76 -5.94 11.24 -19.55
C ALA A 76 -5.06 12.39 -19.00
N ARG A 77 -5.55 13.16 -18.01
CA ARG A 77 -4.77 14.24 -17.38
C ARG A 77 -3.71 13.75 -16.39
N GLN A 78 -3.89 12.54 -15.87
CA GLN A 78 -3.04 11.97 -14.82
C GLN A 78 -2.06 10.92 -15.36
N LEU A 79 -2.18 10.50 -16.62
CA LEU A 79 -1.22 9.57 -17.22
C LEU A 79 0.17 10.21 -17.28
N CYS A 80 1.14 9.52 -16.68
CA CYS A 80 2.55 9.78 -16.97
C CYS A 80 2.83 9.45 -18.44
N SER A 81 3.86 10.07 -19.02
CA SER A 81 4.45 9.62 -20.28
C SER A 81 4.79 8.12 -20.21
N ALA A 82 5.03 7.47 -21.36
CA ALA A 82 5.15 6.00 -21.55
C ALA A 82 6.22 5.25 -20.71
N GLU A 83 6.78 5.88 -19.70
CA GLU A 83 7.62 5.25 -18.68
C GLU A 83 6.79 4.31 -17.79
N HIS A 84 7.25 3.06 -17.75
CA HIS A 84 6.69 2.06 -16.86
C HIS A 84 7.03 2.42 -15.41
N LEU A 85 6.00 2.77 -14.64
CA LEU A 85 6.06 2.93 -13.19
C LEU A 85 6.61 1.68 -12.49
N PRO A 86 7.24 1.82 -11.31
CA PRO A 86 7.74 0.68 -10.56
C PRO A 86 6.61 -0.27 -10.16
N LEU A 87 6.92 -1.56 -10.05
CA LEU A 87 5.96 -2.60 -9.65
C LEU A 87 5.59 -2.52 -8.16
N VAL A 88 6.41 -1.83 -7.36
CA VAL A 88 6.22 -1.72 -5.91
C VAL A 88 6.00 -0.26 -5.56
N GLY A 89 4.83 0.05 -5.04
CA GLY A 89 4.51 1.36 -4.49
C GLY A 89 4.84 1.41 -3.00
N GLU A 90 5.33 2.56 -2.54
CA GLU A 90 5.64 2.78 -1.14
C GLU A 90 4.45 3.39 -0.40
N PRO A 91 4.03 2.85 0.76
CA PRO A 91 2.97 3.45 1.55
C PRO A 91 3.37 4.82 2.07
N HIS A 92 2.48 5.80 1.89
CA HIS A 92 2.67 7.17 2.35
C HIS A 92 1.43 7.65 3.12
N PRO A 93 1.51 7.87 4.45
CA PRO A 93 2.72 7.81 5.28
C PRO A 93 3.21 6.36 5.51
N PRO A 94 4.54 6.15 5.68
CA PRO A 94 5.11 4.83 5.94
C PRO A 94 4.47 4.13 7.13
N GLN A 95 4.15 2.85 6.97
CA GLN A 95 3.58 2.00 8.02
C GLN A 95 4.56 0.92 8.44
N SER A 96 4.57 0.58 9.73
CA SER A 96 5.37 -0.51 10.29
C SER A 96 4.49 -1.49 11.07
N ASN A 97 5.00 -2.70 11.30
CA ASN A 97 4.28 -3.67 12.13
C ASN A 97 4.10 -3.18 13.59
N GLY A 98 5.02 -2.35 14.09
CA GLY A 98 4.88 -1.72 15.41
C GLY A 98 3.72 -0.72 15.48
N ASN A 99 3.44 0.01 14.40
CA ASN A 99 2.25 0.87 14.35
C ASN A 99 0.96 0.05 14.40
N ARG A 100 0.91 -1.08 13.67
CA ARG A 100 -0.21 -2.01 13.69
C ARG A 100 -0.42 -2.61 15.08
N LEU A 101 0.66 -3.05 15.74
CA LEU A 101 0.58 -3.56 17.12
C LEU A 101 0.04 -2.50 18.09
N ARG A 102 0.51 -1.25 17.99
CA ARG A 102 0.00 -0.16 18.84
C ARG A 102 -1.49 0.09 18.62
N ARG A 103 -1.96 0.11 17.36
CA ARG A 103 -3.38 0.26 17.03
C ARG A 103 -4.22 -0.84 17.67
N TRP A 104 -3.76 -2.09 17.54
CA TRP A 104 -4.41 -3.24 18.16
C TRP A 104 -4.49 -3.13 19.69
N LEU A 105 -3.37 -2.80 20.35
CA LEU A 105 -3.31 -2.60 21.80
C LEU A 105 -4.22 -1.46 22.28
N SER A 106 -4.42 -0.44 21.45
CA SER A 106 -5.32 0.67 21.73
C SER A 106 -6.77 0.42 21.30
N GLY A 107 -7.15 -0.80 20.92
CA GLY A 107 -8.51 -1.15 20.50
C GLY A 107 -8.96 -0.54 19.16
N HIS A 108 -8.03 0.00 18.37
CA HIS A 108 -8.33 0.53 17.04
C HIS A 108 -8.24 -0.58 15.99
N GLU A 109 -8.94 -0.40 14.87
CA GLU A 109 -8.81 -1.28 13.72
C GLU A 109 -7.33 -1.33 13.25
N VAL A 110 -6.78 -2.54 13.16
CA VAL A 110 -5.36 -2.77 12.85
C VAL A 110 -5.02 -2.27 11.45
N GLU A 111 -5.90 -2.60 10.49
CA GLU A 111 -5.79 -2.14 9.12
C GLU A 111 -6.34 -0.73 8.98
N MET A 112 -5.65 0.10 8.20
CA MET A 112 -6.12 1.45 7.93
C MET A 112 -7.36 1.44 7.03
N PRO A 113 -8.27 2.40 7.18
CA PRO A 113 -9.45 2.52 6.31
C PRO A 113 -9.07 2.95 4.88
N SER A 114 -7.95 3.66 4.74
CA SER A 114 -7.36 4.08 3.48
C SER A 114 -5.84 3.87 3.49
N VAL A 115 -5.27 3.62 2.31
CA VAL A 115 -3.82 3.52 2.10
C VAL A 115 -3.49 4.30 0.84
N SER A 116 -2.50 5.18 0.92
CA SER A 116 -1.96 5.85 -0.26
C SER A 116 -0.61 5.23 -0.61
N LEU A 117 -0.48 4.77 -1.85
CA LEU A 117 0.74 4.17 -2.38
C LEU A 117 1.36 5.14 -3.39
N ARG A 118 2.63 5.43 -3.21
CA ARG A 118 3.42 6.30 -4.08
C ARG A 118 4.31 5.44 -4.99
N PHE A 119 4.25 5.73 -6.27
CA PHE A 119 5.03 5.11 -7.34
C PHE A 119 5.86 6.20 -7.97
N GLU A 120 7.18 6.14 -7.81
CA GLU A 120 8.11 7.17 -8.25
C GLU A 120 9.08 6.59 -9.27
N LYS A 121 9.19 7.24 -10.43
CA LYS A 121 10.25 6.98 -11.41
C LYS A 121 10.57 8.24 -12.18
N SER A 122 11.87 8.56 -12.26
CA SER A 122 12.44 9.70 -13.01
C SER A 122 11.73 11.01 -12.74
N SER A 123 10.75 11.39 -13.56
CA SER A 123 10.08 12.69 -13.54
C SER A 123 8.58 12.60 -13.25
N CYS A 124 8.03 11.41 -13.06
CA CYS A 124 6.61 11.23 -12.79
C CYS A 124 6.37 10.51 -11.47
N LEU A 125 5.70 11.22 -10.57
CA LEU A 125 5.26 10.73 -9.29
C LEU A 125 3.77 10.42 -9.35
N VAL A 126 3.39 9.15 -9.24
CA VAL A 126 1.99 8.75 -9.14
C VAL A 126 1.65 8.35 -7.72
N THR A 127 0.57 8.91 -7.18
CA THR A 127 0.00 8.48 -5.91
C THR A 127 -1.36 7.87 -6.17
N VAL A 128 -1.58 6.64 -5.69
CA VAL A 128 -2.87 5.94 -5.73
C VAL A 128 -3.38 5.81 -4.31
N GLU A 129 -4.53 6.42 -4.02
CA GLU A 129 -5.25 6.23 -2.76
C GLU A 129 -6.27 5.10 -2.93
N LEU A 130 -6.18 4.10 -2.06
CA LEU A 130 -7.10 2.97 -1.99
C LEU A 130 -7.93 3.05 -0.72
N ARG A 131 -9.19 2.63 -0.83
CA ARG A 131 -10.12 2.46 0.29
C ARG A 131 -10.80 1.10 0.19
N ARG A 132 -11.31 0.62 1.31
CA ARG A 132 -12.12 -0.60 1.35
C ARG A 132 -13.58 -0.28 0.99
N ASP A 133 -14.17 -1.11 0.13
CA ASP A 133 -15.62 -1.07 -0.15
C ASP A 133 -16.43 -1.70 1.00
N GLY A 134 -17.76 -1.74 0.87
CA GLY A 134 -18.64 -2.36 1.86
C GLY A 134 -18.39 -3.86 2.09
N GLU A 135 -17.74 -4.53 1.13
CA GLU A 135 -17.32 -5.94 1.21
C GLU A 135 -15.87 -6.10 1.67
N ARG A 136 -15.23 -5.02 2.15
CA ARG A 136 -13.83 -4.97 2.59
C ARG A 136 -12.78 -5.22 1.49
N ARG A 137 -13.15 -5.10 0.22
CA ARG A 137 -12.20 -5.19 -0.90
C ARG A 137 -11.54 -3.85 -1.14
N TRP A 138 -10.24 -3.86 -1.45
CA TRP A 138 -9.52 -2.65 -1.83
C TRP A 138 -9.97 -2.17 -3.21
N ARG A 139 -10.29 -0.88 -3.31
CA ARG A 139 -10.67 -0.20 -4.53
C ARG A 139 -9.95 1.13 -4.63
N VAL A 140 -9.67 1.58 -5.85
CA VAL A 140 -9.05 2.88 -6.10
C VAL A 140 -10.06 3.97 -5.80
N PHE A 141 -9.76 4.79 -4.80
CA PHE A 141 -10.59 5.93 -4.43
C PHE A 141 -10.18 7.19 -5.20
N TYR A 142 -8.89 7.39 -5.37
CA TYR A 142 -8.31 8.54 -6.06
C TYR A 142 -6.93 8.20 -6.59
N PHE A 143 -6.50 8.86 -7.66
CA PHE A 143 -5.09 8.86 -8.05
C PHE A 143 -4.72 10.19 -8.69
N GLN A 144 -3.44 10.52 -8.63
CA GLN A 144 -2.89 11.71 -9.24
C GLN A 144 -1.45 11.45 -9.66
N SER A 145 -1.05 12.04 -10.77
CA SER A 145 0.36 12.22 -11.11
C SER A 145 0.80 13.64 -10.81
N ARG A 146 2.09 13.80 -10.50
CA ARG A 146 2.79 15.07 -10.35
C ARG A 146 4.16 14.96 -10.98
N ALA A 147 4.71 16.08 -11.43
CA ALA A 147 6.13 16.14 -11.75
C ALA A 147 6.95 15.83 -10.49
N GLY A 148 7.89 14.88 -10.61
CA GLY A 148 8.86 14.49 -9.59
C GLY A 148 10.11 15.35 -9.60
#